data_AF-A0A520WV14-F1
#
_entry.id   AF-A0A520WV14-F1
#
_cell.length_a   1.000
_cell.length_b   1.000
_cell.length_c   1.000
_cell.angle_alpha   90.00
_cell.angle_beta   90.00
_cell.angle_gamma   90.00
#
_symmetry.space_group_name_H-M   'P 1'
#
loop_
_entity.id
_entity.type
_entity.pdbx_description
1 polymer ?
#
loop_
_entity_poly.entity_id
_entity_poly.type
_entity_poly.pdbx_seq_one_letter_code
_entity_poly.pdbx_strand_id
1 'polypeptide(L)' 'MDEREALARQRFFMLQALRLGGAIMAMIGAIIISGQFVDMPALGYVLLVLGAVEFFVLPNMVARKWRSPDK' A
#
# COMPACT_ATOMS: atom_id res chain seq x y z
N MET A 1 8.52 22.76 -18.62
CA MET A 1 7.90 21.55 -18.08
C MET A 1 6.67 22.02 -17.33
N ASP A 2 5.47 21.66 -17.79
CA ASP A 2 4.23 22.18 -17.20
C ASP A 2 4.06 21.67 -15.76
N GLU A 3 3.82 22.56 -14.80
CA GLU A 3 3.63 22.21 -13.38
C GLU A 3 2.52 21.18 -13.17
N ARG A 4 1.49 21.20 -14.04
CA ARG A 4 0.39 20.23 -14.02
C ARG A 4 0.86 18.81 -14.35
N GLU A 5 1.80 18.66 -15.28
CA GLU A 5 2.39 17.36 -15.60
C GLU A 5 3.30 16.85 -14.47
N ALA A 6 4.04 17.76 -13.82
CA ALA A 6 4.84 17.42 -12.66
C ALA A 6 3.97 16.89 -11.51
N LEU A 7 2.86 17.56 -11.21
CA LEU A 7 1.88 17.13 -10.20
C LEU A 7 1.20 15.81 -10.58
N ALA A 8 0.81 15.64 -11.84
CA ALA A 8 0.20 14.39 -12.31
C ALA A 8 1.16 13.19 -12.19
N ARG A 9 2.44 13.37 -12.57
CA ARG A 9 3.47 12.35 -12.39
C ARG A 9 3.71 12.01 -10.92
N GLN A 10 3.79 13.02 -10.05
CA GLN A 10 4.01 12.81 -8.62
C GLN A 10 2.87 12.01 -7.98
N ARG A 11 1.63 12.33 -8.33
CA ARG A 11 0.43 11.60 -7.89
C ARG A 11 0.43 10.14 -8.36
N PHE A 12 0.76 9.92 -9.62
CA PHE A 12 0.87 8.58 -10.19
C PHE A 12 1.96 7.76 -9.47
N PHE A 13 3.15 8.34 -9.29
CA PHE A 13 4.27 7.68 -8.63
C PHE A 13 3.95 7.32 -7.18
N MET A 14 3.25 8.21 -6.46
CA MET A 14 2.86 7.98 -5.08
C MET A 14 1.79 6.88 -4.96
N LEU A 15 0.80 6.81 -5.86
CA LEU A 15 -0.17 5.71 -5.89
C LEU A 15 0.50 4.36 -6.21
N GLN A 16 1.45 4.36 -7.14
CA GLN A 16 2.24 3.17 -7.48
C GLN A 16 3.07 2.71 -6.27
N ALA A 17 3.75 3.63 -5.58
CA ALA A 17 4.54 3.33 -4.39
C ALA A 17 3.69 2.77 -3.25
N LEU A 18 2.49 3.31 -3.01
CA LEU A 18 1.56 2.79 -2.00
C LEU A 18 1.09 1.38 -2.31
N ARG A 19 0.76 1.10 -3.58
CA ARG A 19 0.42 -0.25 -4.04
C ARG A 19 1.61 -1.20 -3.86
N LEU A 20 2.81 -0.78 -4.26
CA LEU A 20 4.02 -1.58 -4.07
C LEU A 20 4.30 -1.88 -2.59
N GLY A 21 4.15 -0.89 -1.72
CA GLY A 21 4.31 -1.05 -0.27
C GLY A 21 3.33 -2.08 0.31
N GLY A 22 2.03 -1.96 -0.01
CA GLY A 22 1.02 -2.93 0.44
C GLY A 22 1.25 -4.34 -0.12
N ALA A 23 1.68 -4.46 -1.38
CA ALA A 23 2.01 -5.74 -1.99
C ALA A 23 3.23 -6.40 -1.32
N ILE A 24 4.28 -5.63 -1.02
CA ILE A 24 5.47 -6.10 -0.29
C ILE A 24 5.08 -6.56 1.11
N MET A 25 4.23 -5.81 1.81
CA MET A 25 3.76 -6.15 3.16
C MET A 25 2.92 -7.43 3.17
N ALA A 26 2.04 -7.61 2.18
CA ALA A 26 1.30 -8.86 1.99
C ALA A 26 2.22 -10.05 1.66
N MET A 27 3.26 -9.83 0.83
CA MET A 27 4.29 -10.83 0.55
C MET A 27 5.05 -11.24 1.80
N ILE A 28 5.44 -10.29 2.66
CA ILE A 28 6.09 -10.57 3.94
C ILE A 28 5.17 -11.41 4.84
N GLY A 29 3.88 -11.07 4.91
CA GLY A 29 2.88 -11.88 5.63
C GLY A 29 2.81 -13.32 5.10
N ALA A 30 2.79 -13.51 3.78
CA ALA A 30 2.79 -14.84 3.15
C ALA A 30 4.08 -15.64 3.45
N ILE A 31 5.24 -14.99 3.48
CA ILE A 31 6.53 -15.60 3.86
C ILE A 31 6.53 -16.02 5.34
N ILE A 32 5.87 -15.27 6.22
CA ILE A 32 5.75 -15.66 7.63
C ILE A 32 4.80 -16.86 7.77
N ILE A 33 3.68 -16.88 7.03
CA ILE A 33 2.73 -18.00 7.03
C ILE A 33 3.38 -19.30 6.52
N SER A 34 4.35 -19.21 5.60
CA SER A 34 5.06 -20.41 5.11
C SER A 34 5.89 -21.12 6.19
N GLY A 35 6.04 -20.52 7.38
CA GLY A 35 6.73 -21.11 8.53
C GLY A 35 8.25 -21.17 8.37
N GLN A 36 8.81 -20.58 7.31
CA GLN A 36 10.25 -20.64 7.05
C GLN A 36 11.09 -19.73 7.94
N PHE A 37 10.49 -18.67 8.51
CA PHE A 37 11.22 -17.65 9.29
C PHE A 37 10.76 -17.51 10.73
N VAL A 38 9.45 -17.67 11.01
CA VAL A 38 8.88 -17.46 12.35
C VAL A 38 7.79 -18.51 12.59
N ASP A 39 7.86 -19.21 13.72
CA ASP A 39 6.88 -20.23 14.12
C ASP A 39 5.64 -19.61 14.81
N MET A 40 5.17 -18.48 14.28
CA MET A 40 3.98 -17.77 14.74
C MET A 40 3.04 -17.49 13.55
N PRO A 41 2.33 -18.51 13.05
CA PRO A 41 1.44 -18.37 11.89
C PRO A 41 0.37 -17.30 12.10
N ALA A 42 -0.10 -17.09 13.34
CA ALA A 42 -1.03 -16.03 13.70
C ALA A 42 -0.52 -14.62 13.33
N LEU A 43 0.77 -14.35 13.54
CA LEU A 43 1.39 -13.06 13.18
C LEU A 43 1.40 -12.88 11.66
N GLY A 44 1.67 -13.95 10.91
CA GLY A 44 1.63 -13.95 9.45
C GLY A 44 0.25 -13.61 8.89
N TYR A 45 -0.81 -14.20 9.45
CA TYR A 45 -2.19 -13.87 9.08
C TYR A 45 -2.55 -12.40 9.39
N VAL A 46 -2.15 -11.89 10.56
CA VAL A 46 -2.38 -10.48 10.92
C VAL A 46 -1.65 -9.55 9.94
N LEU A 47 -0.38 -9.82 9.63
CA LEU A 47 0.39 -9.03 8.67
C LEU A 47 -0.17 -9.11 7.25
N LEU A 48 -0.65 -10.28 6.83
CA LEU A 48 -1.26 -10.45 5.51
C LEU A 48 -2.57 -9.67 5.40
N VAL A 49 -3.44 -9.74 6.41
CA VAL A 49 -4.69 -8.97 6.46
C VAL A 49 -4.38 -7.48 6.53
N LEU A 50 -3.45 -7.06 7.38
CA LEU A 50 -3.06 -5.66 7.53
C LEU A 50 -2.46 -5.10 6.23
N GLY A 51 -1.56 -5.85 5.58
CA GLY A 51 -0.97 -5.48 4.30
C GLY A 51 -1.99 -5.42 3.17
N ALA A 52 -2.95 -6.36 3.12
CA ALA A 52 -4.07 -6.31 2.19
C ALA A 52 -4.95 -5.07 2.45
N VAL A 53 -5.33 -4.81 3.71
CA VAL A 53 -6.11 -3.64 4.08
C VAL A 53 -5.38 -2.36 3.70
N GLU A 54 -4.09 -2.22 4.00
CA GLU A 54 -3.29 -1.08 3.57
C GLU A 54 -3.27 -0.94 2.04
N PHE A 55 -3.05 -2.03 1.30
CA PHE A 55 -3.04 -2.04 -0.16
C PHE A 55 -4.35 -1.53 -0.77
N PHE A 56 -5.51 -1.79 -0.14
CA PHE A 56 -6.81 -1.32 -0.63
C PHE A 56 -7.22 0.04 -0.08
N VAL A 57 -6.88 0.35 1.18
CA VAL A 57 -7.36 1.53 1.90
C VAL A 57 -6.46 2.73 1.68
N LEU A 58 -5.13 2.61 1.82
CA LEU A 58 -4.20 3.74 1.67
C LEU A 58 -4.30 4.41 0.29
N PRO A 59 -4.21 3.70 -0.85
CA PRO A 59 -4.29 4.35 -2.15
C PRO A 59 -5.68 4.94 -2.42
N ASN A 60 -6.76 4.34 -1.92
CA ASN A 60 -8.09 4.93 -2.01
C ASN A 60 -8.21 6.21 -1.17
N MET A 61 -7.64 6.24 0.03
CA MET A 61 -7.66 7.40 0.90
C MET A 61 -6.87 8.57 0.31
N VAL A 62 -5.68 8.28 -0.24
CA VAL A 62 -4.85 9.28 -0.94
C VAL A 62 -5.52 9.76 -2.22
N ALA A 63 -6.12 8.87 -3.01
CA ALA A 63 -6.88 9.24 -4.20
C ALA A 63 -8.11 10.11 -3.85
N ARG A 64 -8.82 9.80 -2.76
CA ARG A 64 -9.93 10.65 -2.25
C ARG A 64 -9.41 12.02 -1.82
N LYS A 65 -8.27 12.09 -1.13
CA LYS A 65 -7.70 13.37 -0.64
C LYS A 65 -7.32 14.31 -1.79
N TRP A 66 -6.87 13.79 -2.93
CA TRP A 66 -6.61 14.63 -4.11
C TRP A 66 -7.85 15.02 -4.91
N ARG A 67 -8.96 14.32 -4.68
CA ARG A 67 -10.25 14.58 -5.33
C ARG A 67 -11.11 15.56 -4.55
N SER A 68 -10.87 15.72 -3.24
CA SER A 68 -11.40 16.83 -2.46
C SER A 68 -10.64 18.10 -2.84
N PRO A 69 -11.30 19.12 -3.41
CA PRO A 69 -10.80 20.48 -3.30
C PRO A 69 -10.78 20.78 -1.80
N ASP A 70 -9.61 21.01 -1.22
CA ASP A 70 -9.53 21.60 0.12
C ASP A 70 -10.41 22.85 0.09
N LYS A 71 -11.41 22.87 0.95
CA LYS A 71 -12.32 23.99 1.14
C LYS A 71 -11.77 24.88 2.25
#